data_AF-A0AA86LX81-F1
#
_entry.id   AF-A0AA86LX81-F1
#
_cell.length_a   1.000
_cell.length_b   1.000
_cell.length_c   1.000
_cell.angle_alpha   90.00
_cell.angle_beta   90.00
_cell.angle_gamma   90.00
#
_symmetry.space_group_name_H-M   'P 1'
#
loop_
_entity.id
_entity.type
_entity.pdbx_description
1 polymer ?
#
loop_
_entity_poly.entity_id
_entity_poly.type
_entity_poly.pdbx_seq_one_letter_code
_entity_poly.pdbx_strand_id
1 'polypeptide(L)' 'MPGRRSGDRRTSRSRLDGFRRGDEIQVFSAGRQLDGNGTFIRVEDGFLVWEDNSGNRNATSLESISVRRVRRRYC' A
#
# COMPACT_ATOMS: atom_id res chain seq x y z
N MET A 1 -25.25 -8.38 -24.32
CA MET A 1 -24.20 -7.45 -23.86
C MET A 1 -23.71 -7.89 -22.48
N PRO A 2 -22.53 -8.50 -22.28
CA PRO A 2 -22.05 -8.76 -20.92
C PRO A 2 -21.06 -7.68 -20.50
N GLY A 3 -21.54 -6.76 -19.65
CA GLY A 3 -20.70 -5.82 -18.91
C GLY A 3 -19.87 -6.55 -17.86
N ARG A 4 -18.73 -7.11 -18.28
CA ARG A 4 -17.69 -7.60 -17.36
C ARG A 4 -16.96 -6.39 -16.76
N ARG A 5 -17.48 -5.86 -15.66
CA ARG A 5 -16.66 -5.18 -14.65
C ARG A 5 -16.79 -5.96 -13.35
N SER A 6 -16.09 -7.08 -13.32
CA SER A 6 -15.68 -7.71 -12.06
C SER A 6 -14.86 -6.66 -11.32
N GLY A 7 -15.55 -5.88 -10.47
CA GLY A 7 -14.92 -5.06 -9.47
C GLY A 7 -14.10 -6.02 -8.63
N ASP A 8 -12.80 -6.03 -8.89
CA ASP A 8 -11.77 -6.78 -8.20
C ASP A 8 -11.70 -6.25 -6.76
N ARG A 9 -12.74 -6.56 -5.97
CA ARG A 9 -12.70 -6.60 -4.50
C ARG A 9 -11.85 -7.80 -4.09
N ARG A 10 -10.63 -7.90 -4.65
CA ARG A 10 -9.53 -8.57 -3.98
C ARG A 10 -9.20 -7.69 -2.80
N THR A 11 -9.99 -7.94 -1.75
CA THR A 11 -9.80 -7.68 -0.33
C THR A 11 -8.38 -7.25 -0.07
N SER A 12 -8.20 -6.08 0.56
CA SER A 12 -6.93 -5.37 0.71
C SER A 12 -5.74 -6.20 1.20
N ARG A 13 -5.99 -7.37 1.81
CA ARG A 13 -4.99 -8.42 2.10
C ARG A 13 -4.25 -8.91 0.84
N SER A 14 -4.99 -9.20 -0.23
CA SER A 14 -4.51 -9.69 -1.54
C SER A 14 -3.53 -8.74 -2.24
N ARG A 15 -3.62 -7.44 -1.94
CA ARG A 15 -2.80 -6.40 -2.59
C ARG A 15 -1.40 -6.31 -2.01
N LEU A 16 -1.22 -6.77 -0.77
CA LEU A 16 0.03 -6.72 -0.04
C LEU A 16 0.69 -8.10 0.13
N ASP A 17 0.09 -9.16 -0.40
CA ASP A 17 0.61 -10.55 -0.35
C ASP A 17 2.01 -10.75 -0.96
N GLY A 18 2.59 -9.73 -1.59
CA GLY A 18 3.97 -9.74 -2.11
C GLY A 18 4.91 -8.70 -1.50
N PHE A 19 4.46 -7.96 -0.48
CA PHE A 19 5.25 -6.92 0.17
C PHE A 19 6.01 -7.53 1.34
N ARG A 20 7.30 -7.22 1.41
CA ARG A 20 8.18 -7.62 2.50
C ARG A 20 8.56 -6.41 3.31
N ARG A 21 8.80 -6.60 4.60
CA ARG A 21 9.37 -5.56 5.46
C ARG A 21 10.63 -4.99 4.79
N GLY A 22 10.70 -3.66 4.68
CA GLY A 22 11.80 -2.96 3.98
C GLY A 22 11.50 -2.64 2.52
N ASP A 23 10.41 -3.13 1.94
CA ASP A 23 10.01 -2.73 0.60
C ASP A 23 9.61 -1.26 0.57
N GLU A 24 10.08 -0.54 -0.45
CA GLU A 24 9.68 0.84 -0.69
C GLU A 24 8.28 0.88 -1.32
N ILE A 25 7.42 1.73 -0.78
CA ILE A 25 6.01 1.82 -1.11
C ILE A 25 5.58 3.27 -1.29
N GLN A 26 4.53 3.46 -2.07
CA GLN A 26 3.79 4.72 -2.16
C GLN A 26 2.40 4.47 -1.60
N VAL A 27 2.00 5.29 -0.63
CA VAL A 27 0.68 5.24 -0.02
C VAL A 27 -0.17 6.36 -0.60
N PHE A 28 -1.40 6.05 -0.97
CA PHE A 28 -2.36 6.98 -1.53
C PHE A 28 -3.61 7.01 -0.66
N SER A 29 -4.04 8.19 -0.22
CA SER A 29 -5.29 8.40 0.51
C SER A 29 -6.24 9.23 -0.36
N ALA A 30 -7.49 8.76 -0.53
CA ALA A 30 -8.50 9.44 -1.35
C ALA A 30 -8.01 9.86 -2.76
N GLY A 31 -7.13 9.06 -3.37
CA GLY A 31 -6.55 9.33 -4.70
C GLY A 31 -5.38 10.30 -4.72
N ARG A 32 -4.92 10.81 -3.57
CA ARG A 32 -3.72 11.64 -3.43
C ARG A 32 -2.60 10.85 -2.77
N GLN A 33 -1.37 11.01 -3.26
CA GLN A 33 -0.21 10.41 -2.62
C GLN A 33 0.02 11.07 -1.25
N LEU A 34 0.22 10.26 -0.22
CA LEU A 34 0.70 10.68 1.09
C LEU A 34 2.22 10.86 1.03
N ASP A 35 2.73 11.83 1.78
CA ASP A 35 4.12 12.32 1.78
C ASP A 35 5.17 11.30 1.32
N GLY A 36 5.54 11.41 0.05
CA GLY A 36 6.67 10.72 -0.56
C GLY A 36 6.54 9.19 -0.66
N ASN A 37 7.71 8.55 -0.67
CA ASN A 37 7.83 7.11 -0.59
C ASN A 37 8.04 6.73 0.88
N GLY A 38 7.40 5.65 1.29
CA GLY A 38 7.55 5.07 2.62
C GLY A 38 8.16 3.68 2.55
N THR A 39 8.49 3.13 3.71
CA THR A 39 8.97 1.77 3.87
C THR A 39 7.87 0.91 4.47
N PHE A 40 7.50 -0.17 3.78
CA PHE A 40 6.58 -1.17 4.30
C PHE A 40 7.17 -1.86 5.51
N ILE A 41 6.42 -1.92 6.62
CA ILE A 41 6.81 -2.70 7.80
C ILE A 41 5.99 -3.97 7.89
N ARG A 42 4.67 -3.84 8.05
CA ARG A 42 3.72 -4.96 8.15
C ARG A 42 2.28 -4.50 7.94
N VAL A 43 1.37 -5.45 7.84
CA VAL A 43 -0.07 -5.23 7.99
C VAL A 43 -0.52 -5.85 9.30
N GLU A 44 -1.28 -5.10 10.08
CA GLU A 44 -1.80 -5.52 11.38
C GLU A 44 -3.28 -5.13 11.46
N ASP A 45 -4.17 -6.09 11.72
CA ASP A 45 -5.62 -5.85 11.87
C ASP A 45 -6.27 -5.03 10.73
N GLY A 46 -5.75 -5.14 9.51
CA GLY A 46 -6.24 -4.36 8.35
C GLY A 46 -5.68 -2.94 8.26
N PHE A 47 -4.74 -2.57 9.12
CA PHE A 47 -3.95 -1.34 9.04
C PHE A 47 -2.58 -1.63 8.43
N LEU A 48 -2.18 -0.78 7.48
CA LEU A 48 -0.80 -0.72 7.01
C LEU A 48 0.04 -0.01 8.06
N VAL A 49 1.09 -0.67 8.53
CA VAL A 49 2.15 -0.06 9.33
C VAL A 49 3.35 0.17 8.42
N TRP A 50 3.77 1.43 8.32
CA TRP A 50 4.84 1.86 7.43
C TRP A 50 5.63 3.01 8.05
N GLU A 51 6.82 3.24 7.53
CA GLU A 51 7.68 4.36 7.93
C GLU A 51 7.73 5.38 6.82
N ASP A 52 7.55 6.66 7.12
CA ASP A 52 7.72 7.72 6.13
C ASP A 52 9.20 8.08 5.90
N ASN A 53 9.46 8.95 4.93
CA ASN A 53 10.82 9.39 4.61
C ASN A 53 11.47 10.25 5.71
N SER A 54 10.70 10.68 6.72
CA SER A 54 11.20 11.37 7.92
C SER A 54 11.54 10.40 9.05
N GLY A 55 11.31 9.09 8.87
CA GLY A 55 11.52 8.08 9.89
C GLY A 55 10.37 7.97 10.90
N ASN A 56 9.22 8.61 10.65
CA ASN A 56 8.06 8.46 11.52
C ASN A 56 7.27 7.22 11.15
N ARG A 57 6.82 6.50 12.17
CA ARG A 57 6.00 5.30 12.02
C ARG A 57 4.53 5.69 11.93
N ASN A 58 3.93 5.40 10.79
CA ASN A 58 2.53 5.68 10.49
C ASN A 58 1.72 4.38 10.44
N ALA A 59 0.46 4.46 10.89
CA ALA A 59 -0.52 3.38 10.81
C ALA A 59 -1.77 3.90 10.08
N THR A 60 -2.17 3.25 8.99
CA THR A 60 -3.27 3.74 8.14
C THR A 60 -4.17 2.59 7.69
N SER A 61 -5.49 2.78 7.77
CA SER A 61 -6.46 1.73 7.42
C SER A 61 -6.43 1.40 5.93
N LEU A 62 -6.29 0.12 5.59
CA LEU A 62 -6.30 -0.38 4.21
C LEU A 62 -7.65 -0.24 3.50
N GLU A 63 -8.72 0.14 4.21
CA GLU A 63 -10.03 0.38 3.61
C GLU A 63 -10.10 1.73 2.89
N SER A 64 -9.38 2.73 3.40
CA SER A 64 -9.40 4.11 2.89
C SER A 64 -8.17 4.48 2.05
N ILE A 65 -7.15 3.61 2.01
CA ILE A 65 -5.92 3.85 1.26
C ILE A 65 -5.72 2.86 0.12
N SER A 66 -4.87 3.26 -0.83
CA SER A 66 -4.28 2.39 -1.84
C SER A 66 -2.78 2.40 -1.70
N VAL A 67 -2.15 1.25 -1.86
CA VAL A 67 -0.69 1.09 -1.70
C VAL A 67 -0.11 0.57 -2.99
N ARG A 68 1.03 1.13 -3.41
CA ARG A 68 1.76 0.68 -4.59
C ARG A 68 3.22 0.41 -4.24
N ARG A 69 3.74 -0.73 -4.67
CA ARG A 69 5.16 -1.06 -4.48
C ARG A 69 6.01 -0.21 -5.42
N VAL A 70 7.03 0.44 -4.90
CA VAL A 70 8.07 1.06 -5.70
C VAL A 70 9.06 -0.05 -6.04
N ARG A 71 9.00 -0.56 -7.27
CA ARG A 71 10.06 -1.44 -7.75
C ARG A 71 11.30 -0.58 -7.97
N ARG A 72 12.29 -0.69 -7.09
CA ARG A 72 13.66 -0.30 -7.45
C ARG A 72 14.05 -1.17 -8.64
N ARG A 73 14.20 -0.55 -9.81
CA ARG A 73 14.94 -1.17 -10.90
C ARG A 73 16.38 -1.24 -10.40
N TYR A 74 16.78 -2.40 -9.92
CA TYR A 74 18.18 -2.73 -9.83
C TYR A 74 18.65 -2.95 -11.27
N CYS A 75 19.59 -2.12 -11.71
CA CYS A 75 20.28 -2.23 -13.00
C CYS A 75 21.11 -3.51 -13.06
#